data_AF-A0A952VC40-F1
#
_entry.id   AF-A0A952VC40-F1
#
_cell.length_a   1.000
_cell.length_b   1.000
_cell.length_c   1.000
_cell.angle_alpha   90.00
_cell.angle_beta   90.00
_cell.angle_gamma   90.00
#
_symmetry.space_group_name_H-M   'P 1'
#
loop_
_entity.id
_entity.type
_entity.pdbx_description
1 polymer ?
#
loop_
_entity_poly.entity_id
_entity_poly.type
_entity_poly.pdbx_seq_one_letter_code
_entity_poly.pdbx_strand_id
1 'polypeptide(L)'
;MNLFEDLVIELKEENLLEDIAIDIPGRSDSISPSDTAADDRSEADDLEHVQIPEIPSYTNGNGHVDHLSESIHGEDSPEIDGFAESYEGSDPDPLINVPGPVEPEAADAADLQLMGSGDTVKIRRPASEAEFYKKRANNEVNSLELVDHVISAIEREHLKIVPQTFDSLEAKKALHHFVQVADSVDADAHKEAEFKLMESTEAWCSAIAVRDRHIGVSVLRRYCETCKPMLSSQAMLALARFYRNLPYSENVRGKFDFIITRLFSKQLEDETRRLIFTTDEMLGHIRTLYADWSSIPLYNIAAEDVTRTALTSKSFAELAVEAESAGSFDDLIRSDFFNRLRLFKESIAELFFAPQVTAAAIECNVRIGNAYVELIDKERRGSGAEGIHDRFAGLDHEIVSEVTGKSLDLVEILRGLEARPEPAEPPEPILYDQSSDQSGSGHVAVADKAKPKLPMRVPGTVGRGRFAVNFWLLVVSVALITASVGIWFWGNFYVEDEQTSVSAARTFDAERSPFAEHLKIGRISGDTFYGVLKPSWETMPKEKREELLRSVLNAGSEGGWKSVSLMNSQGKSVAFASASKFEITAD
;
A
#
# COMPACT_ATOMS: atom_id res chain seq x y z
N MET A 1 -0.61 -25.50 -22.78
CA MET A 1 0.67 -25.16 -23.43
C MET A 1 1.58 -24.62 -22.33
N ASN A 2 2.64 -25.37 -22.01
CA ASN A 2 3.59 -25.02 -20.97
C ASN A 2 4.61 -24.06 -21.57
N LEU A 3 4.38 -22.76 -21.41
CA LEU A 3 5.25 -21.68 -21.88
C LEU A 3 6.73 -21.86 -21.44
N PHE A 4 6.95 -22.57 -20.33
CA PHE A 4 8.28 -22.85 -19.79
C PHE A 4 9.01 -24.00 -20.53
N GLU A 5 8.28 -24.99 -21.04
CA GLU A 5 8.88 -26.05 -21.86
C GLU A 5 9.21 -25.52 -23.26
N ASP A 6 8.35 -24.67 -23.81
CA ASP A 6 8.59 -24.02 -25.11
C ASP A 6 9.80 -23.08 -25.05
N LEU A 7 9.98 -22.31 -23.95
CA LEU A 7 11.15 -21.45 -23.75
C LEU A 7 12.45 -22.26 -23.59
N VAL A 8 12.39 -23.42 -22.93
CA VAL A 8 13.57 -24.30 -22.77
C VAL A 8 13.92 -24.98 -24.09
N ILE A 9 12.93 -25.31 -24.93
CA ILE A 9 13.15 -25.86 -26.28
C ILE A 9 13.73 -24.77 -27.20
N GLU A 10 13.19 -23.55 -27.17
CA GLU A 10 13.68 -22.41 -27.96
C GLU A 10 15.14 -22.05 -27.58
N LEU A 11 15.47 -21.99 -26.29
CA LEU A 11 16.85 -21.76 -25.81
C LEU A 11 17.83 -22.88 -26.19
N LYS A 12 17.32 -24.10 -26.41
CA LYS A 12 18.12 -25.26 -26.81
C LYS A 12 18.31 -25.30 -28.34
N GLU A 13 17.31 -24.88 -29.10
CA GLU A 13 17.37 -24.72 -30.56
C GLU A 13 18.31 -23.58 -30.98
N GLU A 14 18.43 -22.52 -30.16
CA GLU A 14 19.34 -21.41 -30.38
C GLU A 14 20.81 -21.67 -29.98
N ASN A 15 21.13 -22.89 -29.53
CA ASN A 15 22.51 -23.32 -29.24
C ASN A 15 23.22 -22.51 -28.13
N LEU A 16 22.46 -21.84 -27.25
CA LEU A 16 22.98 -20.98 -26.17
C LEU A 16 23.41 -21.73 -24.90
N LEU A 17 23.34 -23.07 -24.89
CA LEU A 17 23.58 -23.91 -23.70
C LEU A 17 24.78 -24.88 -23.81
N GLU A 18 25.51 -24.95 -24.93
CA GLU A 18 26.54 -26.00 -25.11
C GLU A 18 28.01 -25.61 -24.90
N ASP A 19 28.37 -24.34 -24.67
CA ASP A 19 29.79 -23.94 -24.48
C ASP A 19 30.19 -23.63 -23.02
N ILE A 20 29.91 -24.57 -22.11
CA ILE A 20 30.66 -24.66 -20.84
C ILE A 20 31.32 -26.04 -20.74
N ALA A 21 32.23 -26.30 -21.68
CA ALA A 21 33.28 -27.30 -21.51
C ALA A 21 34.46 -26.65 -20.78
N ILE A 22 34.63 -27.03 -19.52
CA ILE A 22 35.74 -26.61 -18.66
C ILE A 22 37.00 -27.35 -19.11
N ASP A 23 37.92 -26.64 -19.78
CA ASP A 23 39.27 -27.13 -20.05
C ASP A 23 40.20 -26.72 -18.89
N ILE A 24 40.77 -27.72 -18.22
CA ILE A 24 41.74 -27.56 -17.13
C ILE A 24 43.14 -27.81 -17.71
N PRO A 25 44.04 -26.82 -17.78
CA PRO A 25 45.45 -27.10 -18.01
C PRO A 25 46.23 -26.99 -16.69
N GLY A 26 46.72 -28.14 -16.23
CA GLY A 26 47.77 -28.24 -15.24
C GLY A 26 49.13 -28.53 -15.88
N ARG A 27 50.14 -27.80 -15.39
CA ARG A 27 51.51 -28.26 -15.04
C ARG A 27 52.68 -27.99 -16.04
N SER A 28 53.56 -27.09 -15.55
CA SER A 28 55.04 -27.02 -15.60
C SER A 28 55.78 -26.94 -16.94
N ASP A 29 56.64 -25.92 -17.11
CA ASP A 29 58.05 -25.99 -16.68
C ASP A 29 58.80 -24.66 -16.85
N SER A 30 59.80 -24.50 -15.99
CA SER A 30 60.81 -23.44 -15.89
C SER A 30 61.70 -23.27 -17.14
N ILE A 31 62.11 -22.04 -17.45
CA ILE A 31 63.47 -21.65 -17.90
C ILE A 31 63.69 -20.13 -17.68
N SER A 32 64.93 -19.84 -17.29
CA SER A 32 65.58 -18.63 -16.75
C SER A 32 65.69 -17.38 -17.67
N PRO A 33 66.19 -16.24 -17.14
CA PRO A 33 66.10 -14.90 -17.73
C PRO A 33 67.38 -14.45 -18.46
N SER A 34 67.27 -13.41 -19.29
CA SER A 34 68.40 -12.62 -19.81
C SER A 34 68.03 -11.15 -20.01
N ASP A 35 68.46 -10.32 -19.05
CA ASP A 35 69.35 -9.17 -19.20
C ASP A 35 69.27 -8.22 -20.43
N THR A 36 68.92 -6.96 -20.08
CA THR A 36 69.59 -5.67 -20.38
C THR A 36 70.00 -5.26 -21.81
N ALA A 37 69.43 -4.13 -22.27
CA ALA A 37 70.09 -2.84 -22.59
C ALA A 37 69.07 -1.91 -23.25
N ALA A 38 68.84 -0.70 -22.72
CA ALA A 38 69.24 0.61 -23.30
C ALA A 38 68.55 0.92 -24.65
N ASP A 39 67.97 2.08 -24.95
CA ASP A 39 68.28 3.47 -24.60
C ASP A 39 67.16 4.36 -25.21
N ASP A 40 67.22 5.66 -24.93
CA ASP A 40 66.73 6.80 -25.73
C ASP A 40 65.35 7.44 -25.42
N ARG A 41 65.42 8.50 -24.59
CA ARG A 41 65.08 9.93 -24.87
C ARG A 41 63.72 10.26 -25.55
N SER A 42 62.79 10.96 -24.90
CA SER A 42 62.71 12.39 -24.47
C SER A 42 61.81 13.22 -25.39
N GLU A 43 60.85 13.95 -24.81
CA GLU A 43 60.06 15.13 -25.28
C GLU A 43 58.59 14.92 -24.83
N ALA A 44 58.02 15.60 -23.83
CA ALA A 44 57.75 17.04 -23.61
C ALA A 44 56.74 17.65 -24.61
N ASP A 45 55.71 18.31 -24.03
CA ASP A 45 54.63 19.11 -24.64
C ASP A 45 53.55 18.31 -25.40
N ASP A 46 52.24 18.56 -25.30
CA ASP A 46 51.49 19.78 -25.01
C ASP A 46 50.14 19.48 -24.32
N LEU A 47 49.72 20.43 -23.48
CA LEU A 47 48.38 20.58 -22.95
C LEU A 47 47.47 21.16 -24.04
N GLU A 48 46.31 20.55 -24.31
CA GLU A 48 45.20 21.27 -24.94
C GLU A 48 43.88 21.14 -24.16
N HIS A 49 43.29 22.31 -23.99
CA HIS A 49 42.03 22.63 -23.34
C HIS A 49 40.84 21.93 -24.00
N VAL A 50 40.10 21.13 -23.22
CA VAL A 50 38.73 20.74 -23.57
C VAL A 50 37.79 21.88 -23.16
N GLN A 51 37.28 22.60 -24.15
CA GLN A 51 36.20 23.58 -24.02
C GLN A 51 34.86 22.86 -23.80
N ILE A 52 34.16 23.24 -22.72
CA ILE A 52 32.78 22.83 -22.44
C ILE A 52 31.84 23.71 -23.29
N PRO A 53 30.92 23.15 -24.09
CA PRO A 53 29.93 23.96 -24.82
C PRO A 53 28.88 24.52 -23.86
N GLU A 54 28.71 25.84 -23.90
CA GLU A 54 27.62 26.58 -23.25
C GLU A 54 26.26 26.17 -23.85
N ILE A 55 25.34 25.70 -23.00
CA ILE A 55 23.95 25.43 -23.36
C ILE A 55 23.16 26.75 -23.26
N PRO A 56 22.49 27.21 -24.34
CA PRO A 56 21.75 28.47 -24.31
C PRO A 56 20.45 28.36 -23.50
N SER A 57 20.27 29.34 -22.62
CA SER A 57 19.06 29.60 -21.83
C SER A 57 17.87 29.96 -22.71
N TYR A 58 16.75 29.24 -22.58
CA TYR A 58 15.47 29.65 -23.15
C TYR A 58 14.77 30.65 -22.24
N THR A 59 14.68 31.89 -22.71
CA THR A 59 13.82 32.93 -22.13
C THR A 59 12.40 32.81 -22.65
N ASN A 60 11.45 32.93 -21.72
CA ASN A 60 10.02 33.12 -21.91
C ASN A 60 9.68 34.13 -23.02
N GLY A 61 8.81 33.72 -23.94
CA GLY A 61 8.17 34.58 -24.92
C GLY A 61 6.66 34.35 -24.95
N ASN A 62 5.91 35.23 -24.30
CA ASN A 62 4.48 35.44 -24.54
C ASN A 62 4.24 35.79 -26.01
N GLY A 63 3.30 35.11 -26.67
CA GLY A 63 2.96 35.35 -28.08
C GLY A 63 1.58 34.83 -28.44
N HIS A 64 0.59 35.68 -28.18
CA HIS A 64 -0.72 35.79 -28.82
C HIS A 64 -0.76 35.34 -30.30
N VAL A 65 -1.70 34.46 -30.69
CA VAL A 65 -2.13 34.30 -32.09
C VAL A 65 -3.64 34.03 -32.17
N ASP A 66 -4.28 34.86 -32.99
CA ASP A 66 -5.68 34.86 -33.38
C ASP A 66 -6.11 33.67 -34.26
N HIS A 67 -7.42 33.45 -34.20
CA HIS A 67 -8.29 32.85 -35.21
C HIS A 67 -7.78 32.87 -36.66
N LEU A 68 -7.68 31.71 -37.29
CA LEU A 68 -8.07 31.53 -38.69
C LEU A 68 -8.74 30.17 -38.92
N SER A 69 -9.98 30.26 -39.39
CA SER A 69 -10.80 29.23 -40.00
C SER A 69 -10.25 28.85 -41.37
N GLU A 70 -10.09 27.55 -41.65
CA GLU A 70 -10.04 27.08 -43.03
C GLU A 70 -10.74 25.72 -43.18
N SER A 71 -11.70 25.74 -44.09
CA SER A 71 -12.59 24.66 -44.53
C SER A 71 -11.93 23.81 -45.61
N ILE A 72 -11.98 22.48 -45.49
CA ILE A 72 -11.70 21.56 -46.62
C ILE A 72 -12.72 20.40 -46.61
N HIS A 73 -13.61 20.41 -47.61
CA HIS A 73 -14.26 19.22 -48.22
C HIS A 73 -13.16 18.34 -48.84
N GLY A 74 -13.15 17.01 -48.84
CA GLY A 74 -14.18 16.01 -49.12
C GLY A 74 -13.50 14.89 -49.95
N GLU A 75 -14.12 13.69 -50.02
CA GLU A 75 -13.77 12.54 -50.90
C GLU A 75 -12.50 11.75 -50.47
N ASP A 76 -12.41 10.41 -50.43
CA ASP A 76 -13.22 9.28 -50.88
C ASP A 76 -12.88 8.03 -50.04
N SER A 77 -13.87 7.17 -49.80
CA SER A 77 -13.69 5.83 -49.22
C SER A 77 -13.79 4.77 -50.33
N PRO A 78 -12.94 3.74 -50.36
CA PRO A 78 -13.22 2.55 -51.15
C PRO A 78 -13.88 1.45 -50.29
N GLU A 79 -15.00 0.98 -50.82
CA GLU A 79 -15.69 -0.25 -50.48
C GLU A 79 -14.75 -1.46 -50.61
N ILE A 80 -14.80 -2.38 -49.64
CA ILE A 80 -14.27 -3.74 -49.81
C ILE A 80 -15.43 -4.72 -49.61
N ASP A 81 -15.77 -5.35 -50.73
CA ASP A 81 -16.78 -6.37 -50.92
C ASP A 81 -16.36 -7.72 -50.30
N GLY A 82 -17.38 -8.54 -50.05
CA GLY A 82 -17.32 -9.72 -49.21
C GLY A 82 -16.61 -10.94 -49.79
N PHE A 83 -16.24 -11.84 -48.88
CA PHE A 83 -15.99 -13.25 -49.19
C PHE A 83 -16.63 -14.11 -48.10
N ALA A 84 -17.69 -14.81 -48.49
CA ALA A 84 -18.32 -15.87 -47.71
C ALA A 84 -17.74 -17.20 -48.20
N GLU A 85 -17.00 -17.90 -47.34
CA GLU A 85 -16.66 -19.31 -47.57
C GLU A 85 -17.26 -20.16 -46.46
N SER A 86 -18.19 -21.00 -46.88
CA SER A 86 -18.76 -22.12 -46.15
C SER A 86 -17.76 -23.28 -46.08
N TYR A 87 -17.53 -23.83 -44.89
CA TYR A 87 -16.88 -25.13 -44.72
C TYR A 87 -17.80 -26.06 -43.92
N GLU A 88 -18.27 -27.11 -44.60
CA GLU A 88 -18.93 -28.28 -44.03
C GLU A 88 -17.91 -29.41 -43.83
N GLY A 89 -17.89 -29.99 -42.61
CA GLY A 89 -17.96 -31.44 -42.40
C GLY A 89 -16.67 -32.28 -42.27
N SER A 90 -16.79 -33.30 -41.39
CA SER A 90 -15.92 -34.49 -41.11
C SER A 90 -14.73 -34.23 -40.16
N ASP A 91 -14.43 -34.95 -39.07
CA ASP A 91 -14.90 -36.18 -38.42
C ASP A 91 -14.38 -36.18 -36.95
N PRO A 92 -14.83 -37.07 -36.04
CA PRO A 92 -14.53 -36.99 -34.61
C PRO A 92 -13.31 -37.84 -34.19
N ASP A 93 -12.34 -37.22 -33.51
CA ASP A 93 -11.19 -37.91 -32.90
C ASP A 93 -11.23 -37.87 -31.34
N PRO A 94 -10.48 -38.76 -30.67
CA PRO A 94 -10.95 -39.45 -29.46
C PRO A 94 -10.66 -38.71 -28.16
N LEU A 95 -11.48 -39.04 -27.15
CA LEU A 95 -11.45 -38.58 -25.76
C LEU A 95 -10.04 -38.68 -25.13
N ILE A 96 -9.35 -37.54 -25.04
CA ILE A 96 -8.19 -37.36 -24.16
C ILE A 96 -8.69 -36.90 -22.80
N ASN A 97 -8.32 -37.67 -21.77
CA ASN A 97 -8.65 -37.42 -20.38
C ASN A 97 -7.84 -36.22 -19.87
N VAL A 98 -8.49 -35.06 -19.74
CA VAL A 98 -7.87 -33.80 -19.26
C VAL A 98 -7.78 -33.85 -17.73
N PRO A 99 -6.58 -33.73 -17.12
CA PRO A 99 -6.44 -33.53 -15.68
C PRO A 99 -7.07 -32.18 -15.29
N GLY A 100 -7.82 -32.17 -14.19
CA GLY A 100 -8.54 -30.98 -13.72
C GLY A 100 -7.61 -29.77 -13.51
N PRO A 101 -8.18 -28.55 -13.61
CA PRO A 101 -7.42 -27.31 -13.49
C PRO A 101 -6.78 -27.23 -12.10
N VAL A 102 -5.45 -27.19 -12.07
CA VAL A 102 -4.68 -26.84 -10.88
C VAL A 102 -4.81 -25.32 -10.71
N GLU A 103 -5.48 -24.89 -9.64
CA GLU A 103 -5.52 -23.50 -9.22
C GLU A 103 -4.08 -23.00 -8.93
N PRO A 104 -3.69 -21.80 -9.40
CA PRO A 104 -2.36 -21.27 -9.11
C PRO A 104 -2.29 -20.72 -7.68
N GLU A 105 -1.73 -21.50 -6.75
CA GLU A 105 -1.40 -21.15 -5.35
C GLU A 105 -0.40 -19.97 -5.21
N ALA A 106 0.09 -19.38 -6.30
CA ALA A 106 1.12 -18.34 -6.28
C ALA A 106 0.59 -16.93 -5.93
N ALA A 107 -0.72 -16.69 -6.01
CA ALA A 107 -1.32 -15.39 -5.66
C ALA A 107 -1.37 -15.15 -4.13
N ASP A 108 -1.52 -16.21 -3.33
CA ASP A 108 -1.72 -16.09 -1.88
C ASP A 108 -0.42 -15.77 -1.10
N ALA A 109 0.74 -16.09 -1.66
CA ALA A 109 2.02 -15.87 -0.97
C ALA A 109 2.43 -14.38 -0.88
N ALA A 110 1.93 -13.53 -1.78
CA ALA A 110 2.26 -12.11 -1.82
C ALA A 110 1.31 -11.25 -0.96
N ASP A 111 0.07 -11.72 -0.76
CA ASP A 111 -0.85 -11.13 0.23
C ASP A 111 -0.32 -11.32 1.66
N LEU A 112 0.42 -12.40 1.93
CA LEU A 112 1.02 -12.71 3.24
C LEU A 112 2.12 -11.75 3.70
N GLN A 113 2.77 -10.98 2.80
CA GLN A 113 3.83 -10.03 3.21
C GLN A 113 3.30 -8.69 3.75
N LEU A 114 2.10 -8.28 3.32
CA LEU A 114 1.40 -7.11 3.89
C LEU A 114 0.34 -7.57 4.91
N MET A 115 -0.39 -8.66 4.67
CA MET A 115 -1.40 -9.20 5.58
C MET A 115 -0.86 -10.16 6.65
N GLY A 116 0.45 -10.12 6.92
CA GLY A 116 1.00 -10.85 8.07
C GLY A 116 0.18 -10.50 9.31
N SER A 117 -0.43 -11.51 9.93
CA SER A 117 -1.08 -11.43 11.25
C SER A 117 -0.30 -10.46 12.14
N GLY A 118 -0.95 -9.55 12.87
CA GLY A 118 -0.41 -8.35 13.56
C GLY A 118 0.90 -8.41 14.38
N ASP A 119 1.69 -9.48 14.29
CA ASP A 119 3.14 -9.44 14.29
C ASP A 119 3.67 -8.52 13.18
N THR A 120 4.16 -7.35 13.58
CA THR A 120 5.08 -6.52 12.77
C THR A 120 6.09 -7.41 12.04
N VAL A 121 6.09 -7.38 10.71
CA VAL A 121 7.11 -8.06 9.88
C VAL A 121 8.48 -7.56 10.35
N LYS A 122 9.16 -8.34 11.19
CA LYS A 122 10.54 -8.03 11.59
C LYS A 122 11.40 -8.30 10.38
N ILE A 123 11.63 -7.25 9.58
CA ILE A 123 12.61 -7.25 8.51
C ILE A 123 13.91 -7.77 9.10
N ARG A 124 14.34 -8.94 8.63
CA ARG A 124 15.62 -9.52 9.00
C ARG A 124 16.68 -8.48 8.66
N ARG A 125 17.37 -7.96 9.68
CA ARG A 125 18.52 -7.10 9.45
C ARG A 125 19.53 -7.89 8.59
N PRO A 126 20.05 -7.31 7.51
CA PRO A 126 21.07 -7.94 6.69
C PRO A 126 22.22 -8.44 7.56
N ALA A 127 22.79 -9.61 7.25
CA ALA A 127 23.93 -10.12 8.01
C ALA A 127 25.21 -9.31 7.73
N SER A 128 25.27 -8.64 6.58
CA SER A 128 26.34 -7.72 6.20
C SER A 128 25.82 -6.56 5.35
N GLU A 129 26.59 -5.46 5.28
CA GLU A 129 26.32 -4.36 4.35
C GLU A 129 26.36 -4.82 2.89
N ALA A 130 27.28 -5.72 2.53
CA ALA A 130 27.34 -6.30 1.20
C ALA A 130 26.05 -7.05 0.83
N GLU A 131 25.47 -7.83 1.75
CA GLU A 131 24.19 -8.51 1.53
C GLU A 131 23.05 -7.50 1.36
N PHE A 132 23.06 -6.41 2.13
CA PHE A 132 22.10 -5.33 2.01
C PHE A 132 22.14 -4.69 0.60
N TYR A 133 23.33 -4.32 0.12
CA TYR A 133 23.50 -3.72 -1.20
C TYR A 133 23.15 -4.71 -2.32
N LYS A 134 23.59 -5.97 -2.23
CA LYS A 134 23.20 -7.04 -3.18
C LYS A 134 21.68 -7.18 -3.26
N LYS A 135 20.99 -7.26 -2.11
CA LYS A 135 19.52 -7.38 -2.08
C LYS A 135 18.85 -6.15 -2.68
N ARG A 136 19.33 -4.95 -2.33
CA ARG A 136 18.79 -3.68 -2.84
C ARG A 136 18.94 -3.55 -4.36
N ALA A 137 20.12 -3.88 -4.89
CA ALA A 137 20.40 -3.88 -6.32
C ALA A 137 19.47 -4.84 -7.10
N ASN A 138 19.32 -6.08 -6.60
CA ASN A 138 18.38 -7.04 -7.18
C ASN A 138 16.94 -6.51 -7.13
N ASN A 139 16.53 -5.94 -5.99
CA ASN A 139 15.18 -5.38 -5.84
C ASN A 139 14.93 -4.18 -6.76
N GLU A 140 15.93 -3.37 -7.08
CA GLU A 140 15.82 -2.26 -8.04
C GLU A 140 15.52 -2.78 -9.44
N VAL A 141 16.36 -3.66 -9.96
CA VAL A 141 16.22 -4.23 -11.30
C VAL A 141 14.90 -4.99 -11.45
N ASN A 142 14.54 -5.81 -10.46
CA ASN A 142 13.26 -6.53 -10.46
C ASN A 142 12.06 -5.57 -10.39
N SER A 143 12.17 -4.47 -9.64
CA SER A 143 11.12 -3.45 -9.57
C SER A 143 10.92 -2.76 -10.92
N LEU A 144 12.01 -2.39 -11.62
CA LEU A 144 11.94 -1.76 -12.94
C LEU A 144 11.34 -2.72 -13.98
N GLU A 145 11.71 -3.99 -13.95
CA GLU A 145 11.13 -5.02 -14.82
C GLU A 145 9.61 -5.16 -14.62
N LEU A 146 9.16 -5.23 -13.37
CA LEU A 146 7.72 -5.27 -13.05
C LEU A 146 7.00 -4.03 -13.54
N VAL A 147 7.56 -2.83 -13.34
CA VAL A 147 6.95 -1.59 -13.79
C VAL A 147 6.88 -1.53 -15.31
N ASP A 148 7.96 -1.89 -16.02
CA ASP A 148 7.99 -1.93 -17.49
C ASP A 148 6.92 -2.87 -18.06
N HIS A 149 6.74 -4.05 -17.45
CA HIS A 149 5.67 -4.97 -17.82
C HIS A 149 4.27 -4.36 -17.64
N VAL A 150 4.03 -3.66 -16.53
CA VAL A 150 2.74 -3.01 -16.28
C VAL A 150 2.48 -1.88 -17.26
N ILE A 151 3.46 -0.99 -17.49
CA ILE A 151 3.33 0.12 -18.42
C ILE A 151 3.11 -0.40 -19.85
N SER A 152 3.84 -1.44 -20.27
CA SER A 152 3.65 -2.09 -21.57
C SER A 152 2.27 -2.74 -21.72
N ALA A 153 1.71 -3.30 -20.65
CA ALA A 153 0.36 -3.85 -20.66
C ALA A 153 -0.69 -2.75 -20.80
N ILE A 154 -0.56 -1.63 -20.07
CA ILE A 154 -1.45 -0.47 -20.17
C ILE A 154 -1.44 0.10 -21.59
N GLU A 155 -0.26 0.28 -22.19
CA GLU A 155 -0.11 0.79 -23.56
C GLU A 155 -0.85 -0.09 -24.57
N ARG A 156 -0.69 -1.42 -24.48
CA ARG A 156 -1.37 -2.37 -25.38
C ARG A 156 -2.87 -2.43 -25.16
N GLU A 157 -3.30 -2.58 -23.91
CA GLU A 157 -4.69 -2.90 -23.60
C GLU A 157 -5.60 -1.67 -23.62
N HIS A 158 -5.12 -0.53 -23.08
CA HIS A 158 -5.94 0.66 -22.91
C HIS A 158 -5.61 1.77 -23.90
N LEU A 159 -4.35 1.93 -24.31
CA LEU A 159 -3.97 2.96 -25.29
C LEU A 159 -3.95 2.45 -26.73
N LYS A 160 -3.95 1.13 -26.93
CA LYS A 160 -3.82 0.47 -28.25
C LYS A 160 -2.55 0.88 -29.00
N ILE A 161 -1.47 1.12 -28.26
CA ILE A 161 -0.15 1.49 -28.79
C ILE A 161 0.81 0.30 -28.63
N VAL A 162 1.74 0.14 -29.57
CA VAL A 162 2.81 -0.86 -29.46
C VAL A 162 3.87 -0.34 -28.47
N PRO A 163 4.16 -1.07 -27.37
CA PRO A 163 5.14 -0.65 -26.37
C PRO A 163 6.54 -0.52 -26.95
N GLN A 164 7.24 0.54 -26.57
CA GLN A 164 8.68 0.67 -26.81
C GLN A 164 9.41 0.09 -25.60
N THR A 165 9.62 -1.23 -25.61
CA THR A 165 10.30 -1.94 -24.53
C THR A 165 11.76 -1.51 -24.42
N PHE A 166 12.26 -1.34 -23.19
CA PHE A 166 13.67 -1.05 -22.96
C PHE A 166 14.50 -2.34 -23.03
N ASP A 167 15.73 -2.27 -23.55
CA ASP A 167 16.64 -3.41 -23.53
C ASP A 167 17.22 -3.62 -22.12
N SER A 168 16.55 -4.48 -21.34
CA SER A 168 16.97 -4.81 -19.97
C SER A 168 18.30 -5.57 -19.87
N LEU A 169 18.88 -6.02 -20.99
CA LEU A 169 20.08 -6.86 -20.99
C LEU A 169 21.28 -6.15 -20.38
N GLU A 170 21.48 -4.87 -20.67
CA GLU A 170 22.59 -4.08 -20.14
C GLU A 170 22.50 -3.92 -18.62
N ALA A 171 21.32 -3.60 -18.11
CA ALA A 171 21.08 -3.49 -16.66
C ALA A 171 21.27 -4.83 -15.95
N LYS A 172 20.81 -5.94 -16.54
CA LYS A 172 20.99 -7.29 -15.99
C LYS A 172 22.46 -7.72 -15.99
N LYS A 173 23.24 -7.39 -17.04
CA LYS A 173 24.69 -7.60 -17.09
C LYS A 173 25.42 -6.78 -16.03
N ALA A 174 25.06 -5.51 -15.87
CA ALA A 174 25.64 -4.63 -14.86
C ALA A 174 25.35 -5.15 -13.44
N LEU A 175 24.11 -5.61 -13.17
CA LEU A 175 23.73 -6.22 -11.91
C LEU A 175 24.55 -7.48 -11.62
N HIS A 176 24.68 -8.38 -12.59
CA HIS A 176 25.45 -9.59 -12.44
C HIS A 176 26.92 -9.28 -12.11
N HIS A 177 27.54 -8.34 -12.83
CA HIS A 177 28.90 -7.89 -12.53
C HIS A 177 29.02 -7.29 -11.13
N PHE A 178 28.08 -6.42 -10.73
CA PHE A 178 28.03 -5.85 -9.37
C PHE A 178 27.94 -6.93 -8.29
N VAL A 179 27.07 -7.93 -8.45
CA VAL A 179 26.91 -9.02 -7.48
C VAL A 179 28.19 -9.86 -7.35
N GLN A 180 28.94 -10.06 -8.45
CA GLN A 180 30.20 -10.81 -8.44
C GLN A 180 31.31 -10.10 -7.65
N VAL A 181 31.36 -8.77 -7.68
CA VAL A 181 32.41 -7.98 -7.01
C VAL A 181 31.99 -7.43 -5.64
N ALA A 182 30.74 -7.65 -5.22
CA ALA A 182 30.17 -7.07 -4.00
C ALA A 182 30.72 -7.64 -2.68
N ASP A 183 31.52 -8.71 -2.70
CA ASP A 183 32.23 -9.18 -1.51
C ASP A 183 33.54 -8.40 -1.24
N SER A 184 33.99 -7.57 -2.18
CA SER A 184 35.17 -6.70 -2.07
C SER A 184 34.80 -5.21 -2.15
N VAL A 185 34.06 -4.73 -1.15
CA VAL A 185 33.46 -3.37 -1.11
C VAL A 185 34.48 -2.23 -1.28
N ASP A 186 35.71 -2.41 -0.80
CA ASP A 186 36.77 -1.39 -0.87
C ASP A 186 37.53 -1.36 -2.20
N ALA A 187 37.26 -2.29 -3.12
CA ALA A 187 37.93 -2.35 -4.41
C ALA A 187 37.39 -1.28 -5.37
N ASP A 188 38.27 -0.66 -6.17
CA ASP A 188 37.85 0.25 -7.24
C ASP A 188 36.90 -0.44 -8.25
N ALA A 189 37.05 -1.77 -8.41
CA ALA A 189 36.15 -2.61 -9.20
C ALA A 189 34.70 -2.61 -8.68
N HIS A 190 34.49 -2.56 -7.35
CA HIS A 190 33.15 -2.47 -6.77
C HIS A 190 32.49 -1.13 -7.11
N LYS A 191 33.22 -0.03 -6.96
CA LYS A 191 32.74 1.32 -7.30
C LYS A 191 32.41 1.46 -8.78
N GLU A 192 33.25 0.92 -9.66
CA GLU A 192 32.99 0.91 -11.10
C GLU A 192 31.74 0.08 -11.44
N ALA A 193 31.57 -1.09 -10.83
CA ALA A 193 30.39 -1.93 -11.04
C ALA A 193 29.11 -1.26 -10.50
N GLU A 194 29.18 -0.62 -9.33
CA GLU A 194 28.08 0.15 -8.74
C GLU A 194 27.67 1.32 -9.65
N PHE A 195 28.65 2.08 -10.15
CA PHE A 195 28.40 3.21 -11.05
C PHE A 195 27.72 2.75 -12.35
N LYS A 196 28.23 1.69 -12.99
CA LYS A 196 27.60 1.13 -14.21
C LYS A 196 26.19 0.61 -13.96
N LEU A 197 25.97 -0.03 -12.82
CA LEU A 197 24.62 -0.49 -12.44
C LEU A 197 23.69 0.72 -12.26
N MET A 198 24.10 1.74 -11.51
CA MET A 198 23.34 2.96 -11.30
C MET A 198 22.97 3.63 -12.64
N GLU A 199 23.95 3.85 -13.51
CA GLU A 199 23.75 4.42 -14.85
C GLU A 199 22.72 3.64 -15.67
N SER A 200 22.86 2.30 -15.74
CA SER A 200 21.95 1.46 -16.49
C SER A 200 20.52 1.44 -15.92
N THR A 201 20.36 1.43 -14.59
CA THR A 201 19.04 1.48 -13.94
C THR A 201 18.38 2.85 -14.08
N GLU A 202 19.16 3.94 -14.07
CA GLU A 202 18.67 5.30 -14.28
C GLU A 202 18.21 5.50 -15.72
N ALA A 203 18.95 4.97 -16.70
CA ALA A 203 18.54 4.96 -18.10
C ALA A 203 17.23 4.20 -18.31
N TRP A 204 17.09 3.02 -17.69
CA TRP A 204 15.85 2.24 -17.76
C TRP A 204 14.67 2.97 -17.09
N CYS A 205 14.87 3.49 -15.88
CA CYS A 205 13.86 4.28 -15.17
C CYS A 205 13.41 5.49 -16.00
N SER A 206 14.36 6.21 -16.62
CA SER A 206 14.07 7.36 -17.49
C SER A 206 13.26 6.97 -18.72
N ALA A 207 13.58 5.85 -19.36
CA ALA A 207 12.83 5.34 -20.51
C ALA A 207 11.39 4.99 -20.13
N ILE A 208 11.18 4.33 -18.98
CA ILE A 208 9.84 4.05 -18.45
C ILE A 208 9.11 5.36 -18.13
N ALA A 209 9.76 6.34 -17.50
CA ALA A 209 9.15 7.62 -17.12
C ALA A 209 8.64 8.43 -18.32
N VAL A 210 9.37 8.41 -19.44
CA VAL A 210 8.95 9.06 -20.69
C VAL A 210 7.65 8.45 -21.21
N ARG A 211 7.55 7.12 -21.19
CA ARG A 211 6.34 6.39 -21.60
C ARG A 211 5.17 6.65 -20.66
N ASP A 212 5.43 6.58 -19.35
CA ASP A 212 4.44 6.80 -18.30
C ASP A 212 3.81 8.20 -18.34
N ARG A 213 4.53 9.22 -18.83
CA ARG A 213 4.03 10.59 -18.96
C ARG A 213 2.71 10.69 -19.73
N HIS A 214 2.48 9.79 -20.69
CA HIS A 214 1.27 9.75 -21.51
C HIS A 214 0.12 8.95 -20.88
N ILE A 215 0.38 8.24 -19.78
CA ILE A 215 -0.62 7.49 -19.04
C ILE A 215 -1.22 8.42 -17.98
N GLY A 216 -2.54 8.60 -17.99
CA GLY A 216 -3.26 9.31 -16.92
C GLY A 216 -3.56 8.41 -15.72
N VAL A 217 -3.84 9.02 -14.56
CA VAL A 217 -4.27 8.30 -13.34
C VAL A 217 -5.52 7.45 -13.60
N SER A 218 -6.48 7.98 -14.36
CA SER A 218 -7.72 7.29 -14.73
C SER A 218 -7.46 6.03 -15.56
N VAL A 219 -6.50 6.07 -16.49
CA VAL A 219 -6.10 4.91 -17.31
C VAL A 219 -5.43 3.84 -16.46
N LEU A 220 -4.46 4.22 -15.62
CA LEU A 220 -3.77 3.30 -14.71
C LEU A 220 -4.75 2.59 -13.79
N ARG A 221 -5.68 3.36 -13.22
CA ARG A 221 -6.71 2.84 -12.34
C ARG A 221 -7.62 1.82 -13.01
N ARG A 222 -8.14 2.17 -14.19
CA ARG A 222 -8.97 1.27 -14.98
C ARG A 222 -8.24 -0.04 -15.26
N TYR A 223 -6.97 0.04 -15.63
CA TYR A 223 -6.14 -1.16 -15.81
C TYR A 223 -6.02 -2.00 -14.53
N CYS A 224 -5.72 -1.38 -13.38
CA CYS A 224 -5.64 -2.10 -12.11
C CYS A 224 -6.96 -2.78 -11.69
N GLU A 225 -8.10 -2.30 -12.17
CA GLU A 225 -9.43 -2.86 -11.89
C GLU A 225 -9.83 -3.94 -12.90
N THR A 226 -9.42 -3.83 -14.16
CA THR A 226 -9.82 -4.76 -15.23
C THR A 226 -8.79 -5.85 -15.53
N CYS A 227 -7.54 -5.70 -15.08
CA CYS A 227 -6.47 -6.67 -15.36
C CYS A 227 -6.81 -8.08 -14.81
N LYS A 228 -6.54 -9.09 -15.65
CA LYS A 228 -6.72 -10.51 -15.31
C LYS A 228 -5.46 -11.28 -15.72
N PRO A 229 -4.71 -11.87 -14.77
CA PRO A 229 -4.95 -11.88 -13.33
C PRO A 229 -4.80 -10.48 -12.69
N MET A 230 -5.35 -10.33 -11.47
CA MET A 230 -5.19 -9.08 -10.71
C MET A 230 -3.71 -8.77 -10.47
N LEU A 231 -3.38 -7.48 -10.42
CA LEU A 231 -2.02 -7.04 -10.16
C LEU A 231 -1.52 -7.55 -8.80
N SER A 232 -0.35 -8.18 -8.80
CA SER A 232 0.27 -8.67 -7.55
C SER A 232 0.67 -7.52 -6.63
N SER A 233 0.73 -7.78 -5.32
CA SER A 233 1.20 -6.79 -4.35
C SER A 233 2.64 -6.33 -4.62
N GLN A 234 3.49 -7.20 -5.17
CA GLN A 234 4.85 -6.87 -5.58
C GLN A 234 4.88 -5.87 -6.74
N ALA A 235 4.03 -6.05 -7.75
CA ALA A 235 3.92 -5.12 -8.87
C ALA A 235 3.36 -3.76 -8.40
N MET A 236 2.38 -3.75 -7.49
CA MET A 236 1.88 -2.52 -6.88
C MET A 236 2.95 -1.81 -6.03
N LEU A 237 3.75 -2.55 -5.25
CA LEU A 237 4.87 -1.98 -4.49
C LEU A 237 5.96 -1.41 -5.42
N ALA A 238 6.25 -2.09 -6.53
CA ALA A 238 7.17 -1.62 -7.54
C ALA A 238 6.70 -0.31 -8.19
N LEU A 239 5.40 -0.20 -8.52
CA LEU A 239 4.79 1.05 -9.00
C LEU A 239 4.85 2.18 -7.96
N ALA A 240 4.51 1.88 -6.69
CA ALA A 240 4.57 2.87 -5.61
C ALA A 240 6.00 3.41 -5.44
N ARG A 241 7.00 2.52 -5.47
CA ARG A 241 8.42 2.88 -5.43
C ARG A 241 8.82 3.74 -6.61
N PHE A 242 8.42 3.34 -7.81
CA PHE A 242 8.70 4.08 -9.05
C PHE A 242 8.15 5.50 -8.99
N TYR A 243 6.85 5.69 -8.74
CA TYR A 243 6.25 7.03 -8.69
C TYR A 243 6.79 7.90 -7.57
N ARG A 244 7.14 7.32 -6.41
CA ARG A 244 7.79 8.09 -5.33
C ARG A 244 9.15 8.65 -5.75
N ASN A 245 9.91 7.90 -6.54
CA ASN A 245 11.27 8.25 -6.93
C ASN A 245 11.33 9.14 -8.19
N LEU A 246 10.22 9.34 -8.88
CA LEU A 246 10.15 10.26 -10.02
C LEU A 246 10.10 11.73 -9.57
N PRO A 247 10.54 12.67 -10.42
CA PRO A 247 10.32 14.09 -10.21
C PRO A 247 8.83 14.40 -9.98
N TYR A 248 8.57 15.31 -9.05
CA TYR A 248 7.21 15.68 -8.71
C TYR A 248 6.45 16.27 -9.91
N SER A 249 5.26 15.76 -10.12
CA SER A 249 4.21 16.35 -10.95
C SER A 249 2.86 15.88 -10.41
N GLU A 250 1.77 16.60 -10.72
CA GLU A 250 0.44 16.20 -10.25
C GLU A 250 0.02 14.83 -10.77
N ASN A 251 0.39 14.48 -12.01
CA ASN A 251 0.11 13.16 -12.56
C ASN A 251 0.87 12.06 -11.78
N VAL A 252 2.15 12.27 -11.47
CA VAL A 252 2.95 11.33 -10.66
C VAL A 252 2.39 11.21 -9.24
N ARG A 253 2.07 12.33 -8.59
CA ARG A 253 1.44 12.36 -7.26
C ARG A 253 0.11 11.61 -7.25
N GLY A 254 -0.75 11.85 -8.25
CA GLY A 254 -2.04 11.17 -8.36
C GLY A 254 -1.93 9.66 -8.58
N LYS A 255 -0.97 9.22 -9.41
CA LYS A 255 -0.69 7.78 -9.59
C LYS A 255 -0.15 7.13 -8.32
N PHE A 256 0.78 7.81 -7.65
CA PHE A 256 1.31 7.35 -6.37
C PHE A 256 0.19 7.24 -5.32
N ASP A 257 -0.63 8.29 -5.16
CA ASP A 257 -1.74 8.34 -4.22
C ASP A 257 -2.74 7.18 -4.45
N PHE A 258 -3.09 6.93 -5.71
CA PHE A 258 -3.94 5.81 -6.08
C PHE A 258 -3.31 4.45 -5.71
N ILE A 259 -2.08 4.18 -6.16
CA ILE A 259 -1.43 2.88 -5.94
C ILE A 259 -1.18 2.64 -4.45
N ILE A 260 -0.70 3.63 -3.72
CA ILE A 260 -0.42 3.49 -2.29
C ILE A 260 -1.72 3.34 -1.49
N THR A 261 -2.79 4.06 -1.84
CA THR A 261 -4.11 3.86 -1.19
C THR A 261 -4.63 2.44 -1.44
N ARG A 262 -4.48 1.92 -2.66
CA ARG A 262 -4.89 0.55 -3.01
C ARG A 262 -4.06 -0.51 -2.27
N LEU A 263 -2.76 -0.30 -2.11
CA LEU A 263 -1.87 -1.20 -1.36
C LEU A 263 -2.27 -1.35 0.11
N PHE A 264 -2.79 -0.29 0.72
CA PHE A 264 -3.09 -0.21 2.15
C PHE A 264 -4.59 -0.32 2.47
N SER A 265 -5.43 -0.63 1.48
CA SER A 265 -6.87 -0.83 1.66
C SER A 265 -7.38 -2.07 0.94
N LYS A 266 -8.46 -2.65 1.46
CA LYS A 266 -9.16 -3.77 0.85
C LYS A 266 -10.59 -3.35 0.51
N GLN A 267 -11.00 -3.65 -0.72
CA GLN A 267 -12.36 -3.47 -1.19
C GLN A 267 -13.30 -4.46 -0.48
N LEU A 268 -14.47 -3.97 -0.04
CA LEU A 268 -15.55 -4.75 0.54
C LEU A 268 -16.68 -4.97 -0.48
N GLU A 269 -17.62 -5.87 -0.17
CA GLU A 269 -18.73 -6.23 -1.05
C GLU A 269 -19.73 -5.09 -1.28
N ASP A 270 -19.77 -4.09 -0.40
CA ASP A 270 -20.72 -2.97 -0.44
C ASP A 270 -20.15 -1.71 -1.12
N GLU A 271 -19.15 -1.88 -1.97
CA GLU A 271 -18.40 -0.79 -2.59
C GLU A 271 -17.62 0.12 -1.63
N THR A 272 -17.57 -0.19 -0.34
CA THR A 272 -16.70 0.51 0.62
C THR A 272 -15.31 -0.13 0.67
N ARG A 273 -14.38 0.54 1.36
CA ARG A 273 -13.02 0.06 1.60
C ARG A 273 -12.71 0.02 3.09
N ARG A 274 -11.90 -0.96 3.48
CA ARG A 274 -11.33 -1.05 4.83
C ARG A 274 -9.82 -0.89 4.76
N LEU A 275 -9.25 -0.08 5.66
CA LEU A 275 -7.81 -0.05 5.85
C LEU A 275 -7.30 -1.41 6.33
N ILE A 276 -6.13 -1.81 5.84
CA ILE A 276 -5.49 -3.08 6.26
C ILE A 276 -4.86 -2.92 7.65
N PHE A 277 -4.40 -1.71 7.96
CA PHE A 277 -3.71 -1.37 9.20
C PHE A 277 -4.31 -0.11 9.85
N THR A 278 -4.04 0.08 11.13
CA THR A 278 -4.27 1.37 11.78
C THR A 278 -3.32 2.44 11.23
N THR A 279 -3.63 3.72 11.45
CA THR A 279 -2.84 4.85 10.96
C THR A 279 -1.39 4.81 11.45
N ASP A 280 -1.17 4.43 12.71
CA ASP A 280 0.18 4.33 13.30
C ASP A 280 0.98 3.15 12.74
N GLU A 281 0.33 2.00 12.56
CA GLU A 281 0.94 0.83 11.92
C GLU A 281 1.29 1.12 10.46
N MET A 282 0.35 1.71 9.70
CA MET A 282 0.55 2.13 8.32
C MET A 282 1.73 3.09 8.19
N LEU A 283 1.84 4.07 9.09
CA LEU A 283 3.00 4.96 9.15
C LEU A 283 4.31 4.19 9.37
N GLY A 284 4.31 3.20 10.26
CA GLY A 284 5.45 2.30 10.48
C GLY A 284 5.85 1.55 9.20
N HIS A 285 4.86 0.99 8.48
CA HIS A 285 5.07 0.30 7.22
C HIS A 285 5.62 1.23 6.12
N ILE A 286 5.04 2.42 5.94
CA ILE A 286 5.50 3.40 4.94
C ILE A 286 6.92 3.86 5.23
N ARG A 287 7.27 4.17 6.49
CA ARG A 287 8.65 4.52 6.87
C ARG A 287 9.64 3.42 6.53
N THR A 288 9.22 2.18 6.77
CA THR A 288 10.03 0.99 6.49
C THR A 288 10.26 0.81 4.99
N LEU A 289 9.19 0.86 4.19
CA LEU A 289 9.27 0.85 2.73
C LEU A 289 10.19 1.96 2.22
N TYR A 290 10.07 3.16 2.78
CA TYR A 290 10.84 4.30 2.32
C TYR A 290 12.33 4.18 2.62
N ALA A 291 12.69 3.63 3.78
CA ALA A 291 14.07 3.32 4.13
C ALA A 291 14.68 2.27 3.19
N ASP A 292 13.89 1.27 2.79
CA ASP A 292 14.33 0.25 1.84
C ASP A 292 14.50 0.82 0.42
N TRP A 293 13.64 1.77 0.02
CA TRP A 293 13.62 2.29 -1.35
C TRP A 293 14.71 3.32 -1.65
N SER A 294 15.15 4.13 -0.68
CA SER A 294 16.06 5.27 -0.91
C SER A 294 17.21 5.29 0.11
N SER A 295 18.46 5.37 -0.34
CA SER A 295 19.65 5.56 0.51
C SER A 295 19.77 7.01 0.98
N ILE A 296 19.22 7.94 0.21
CA ILE A 296 19.09 9.35 0.55
C ILE A 296 17.63 9.60 0.90
N PRO A 297 17.31 10.12 2.10
CA PRO A 297 15.96 10.58 2.38
C PRO A 297 15.60 11.69 1.37
N LEU A 298 14.74 11.36 0.40
CA LEU A 298 14.22 12.32 -0.59
C LEU A 298 13.58 13.54 0.08
N TYR A 299 13.05 13.34 1.30
CA TYR A 299 12.54 14.39 2.16
C TYR A 299 13.31 14.37 3.48
N ASN A 300 14.28 15.26 3.62
CA ASN A 300 14.98 15.46 4.88
C ASN A 300 14.12 16.42 5.72
N ILE A 301 13.42 15.89 6.71
CA ILE A 301 12.49 16.68 7.52
C ILE A 301 13.31 17.65 8.39
N ALA A 302 13.45 18.90 7.97
CA ALA A 302 13.93 19.95 8.86
C ALA A 302 12.91 20.15 10.00
N ALA A 303 13.32 20.76 11.12
CA ALA A 303 12.40 20.96 12.26
C ALA A 303 11.10 21.70 11.86
N GLU A 304 11.19 22.63 10.90
CA GLU A 304 10.05 23.35 10.32
C GLU A 304 9.12 22.42 9.52
N ASP A 305 9.69 21.43 8.81
CA ASP A 305 8.94 20.43 8.07
C ASP A 305 8.20 19.45 8.98
N VAL A 306 8.69 19.18 10.21
CA VAL A 306 7.96 18.34 11.17
C VAL A 306 6.60 18.97 11.52
N THR A 307 6.59 20.27 11.79
CA THR A 307 5.35 20.98 12.15
C THR A 307 4.43 21.08 10.94
N ARG A 308 4.97 21.38 9.76
CA ARG A 308 4.20 21.43 8.52
C ARG A 308 3.57 20.07 8.18
N THR A 309 4.34 18.99 8.28
CA THR A 309 3.88 17.60 8.10
C THR A 309 2.71 17.29 9.04
N ALA A 310 2.86 17.58 10.34
CA ALA A 310 1.83 17.31 11.33
C ALA A 310 0.54 18.11 11.08
N LEU A 311 0.66 19.40 10.70
CA LEU A 311 -0.49 20.23 10.36
C LEU A 311 -1.19 19.71 9.09
N THR A 312 -0.44 19.37 8.05
CA THR A 312 -0.99 18.80 6.81
C THR A 312 -1.72 17.49 7.07
N SER A 313 -1.15 16.58 7.87
CA SER A 313 -1.82 15.34 8.27
C SER A 313 -3.11 15.60 9.04
N LYS A 314 -3.14 16.63 9.90
CA LYS A 314 -4.36 17.03 10.61
C LYS A 314 -5.42 17.58 9.65
N SER A 315 -5.03 18.37 8.65
CA SER A 315 -5.97 18.88 7.64
C SER A 315 -6.63 17.76 6.83
N PHE A 316 -5.91 16.67 6.52
CA PHE A 316 -6.52 15.48 5.91
C PHE A 316 -7.59 14.84 6.82
N ALA A 317 -7.32 14.74 8.13
CA ALA A 317 -8.29 14.23 9.10
C ALA A 317 -9.52 15.14 9.22
N GLU A 318 -9.34 16.47 9.20
CA GLU A 318 -10.43 17.44 9.23
C GLU A 318 -11.32 17.32 7.97
N LEU A 319 -10.72 17.16 6.78
CA LEU A 319 -11.45 16.94 5.53
C LEU A 319 -12.23 15.61 5.52
N ALA A 320 -11.65 14.54 6.09
CA ALA A 320 -12.35 13.27 6.23
C ALA A 320 -13.57 13.37 7.15
N VAL A 321 -13.43 14.05 8.30
CA VAL A 321 -14.53 14.29 9.23
C VAL A 321 -15.61 15.18 8.60
N GLU A 322 -15.22 16.19 7.82
CA GLU A 322 -16.17 17.02 7.07
C GLU A 322 -17.05 16.16 6.16
N ALA A 323 -16.44 15.25 5.37
CA ALA A 323 -17.17 14.36 4.48
C ALA A 323 -18.12 13.41 5.21
N GLU A 324 -17.66 12.80 6.31
CA GLU A 324 -18.48 11.89 7.15
C GLU A 324 -19.63 12.61 7.86
N SER A 325 -19.46 13.90 8.17
CA SER A 325 -20.48 14.70 8.85
C SER A 325 -21.56 15.26 7.92
N ALA A 326 -21.40 15.11 6.61
CA ALA A 326 -22.36 15.63 5.64
C ALA A 326 -23.72 14.92 5.77
N GLY A 327 -24.80 15.69 5.79
CA GLY A 327 -26.15 15.16 5.97
C GLY A 327 -26.71 14.53 4.70
N SER A 328 -26.27 15.02 3.54
CA SER A 328 -26.70 14.61 2.21
C SER A 328 -25.55 14.73 1.21
N PHE A 329 -25.68 14.04 0.07
CA PHE A 329 -24.71 14.18 -1.01
C PHE A 329 -24.68 15.61 -1.58
N ASP A 330 -25.84 16.28 -1.63
CA ASP A 330 -25.97 17.69 -2.01
C ASP A 330 -25.08 18.63 -1.18
N ASP A 331 -24.87 18.33 0.10
CA ASP A 331 -24.04 19.17 0.98
C ASP A 331 -22.56 19.15 0.56
N LEU A 332 -22.06 17.99 0.10
CA LEU A 332 -20.70 17.86 -0.44
C LEU A 332 -20.55 18.59 -1.77
N ILE A 333 -21.56 18.53 -2.64
CA ILE A 333 -21.53 19.20 -3.94
C ILE A 333 -21.61 20.72 -3.77
N ARG A 334 -22.53 21.21 -2.93
CA ARG A 334 -22.70 22.66 -2.69
C ARG A 334 -21.47 23.29 -2.04
N SER A 335 -20.72 22.53 -1.25
CA SER A 335 -19.49 23.00 -0.62
C SER A 335 -18.25 22.84 -1.49
N ASP A 336 -18.39 22.40 -2.74
CA ASP A 336 -17.30 22.12 -3.68
C ASP A 336 -16.20 21.24 -3.06
N PHE A 337 -16.61 20.26 -2.24
CA PHE A 337 -15.72 19.53 -1.35
C PHE A 337 -14.59 18.81 -2.11
N PHE A 338 -14.93 18.09 -3.18
CA PHE A 338 -13.94 17.30 -3.92
C PHE A 338 -12.90 18.17 -4.63
N ASN A 339 -13.30 19.31 -5.18
CA ASN A 339 -12.36 20.25 -5.78
C ASN A 339 -11.47 20.92 -4.71
N ARG A 340 -12.01 21.26 -3.54
CA ARG A 340 -11.19 21.74 -2.40
C ARG A 340 -10.16 20.71 -1.97
N LEU A 341 -10.54 19.44 -1.88
CA LEU A 341 -9.61 18.36 -1.55
C LEU A 341 -8.54 18.17 -2.63
N ARG A 342 -8.91 18.24 -3.92
CA ARG A 342 -7.97 18.20 -5.04
C ARG A 342 -6.96 19.34 -4.91
N LEU A 343 -7.43 20.58 -4.83
CA LEU A 343 -6.59 21.78 -4.68
C LEU A 343 -5.71 21.71 -3.42
N PHE A 344 -6.21 21.14 -2.32
CA PHE A 344 -5.41 20.92 -1.12
C PHE A 344 -4.25 19.95 -1.37
N LYS A 345 -4.50 18.80 -2.02
CA LYS A 345 -3.47 17.84 -2.39
C LYS A 345 -2.42 18.44 -3.34
N GLU A 346 -2.84 19.27 -4.29
CA GLU A 346 -1.95 20.01 -5.18
C GLU A 346 -1.09 21.02 -4.40
N SER A 347 -1.71 21.76 -3.47
CA SER A 347 -1.04 22.83 -2.70
C SER A 347 0.09 22.35 -1.78
N ILE A 348 0.07 21.08 -1.36
CA ILE A 348 1.10 20.52 -0.49
C ILE A 348 2.31 20.01 -1.28
N ALA A 349 2.19 19.85 -2.60
CA ALA A 349 3.28 19.47 -3.50
C ALA A 349 4.07 18.23 -3.02
N GLU A 350 5.40 18.32 -3.02
CA GLU A 350 6.32 17.24 -2.61
C GLU A 350 6.13 16.78 -1.16
N LEU A 351 5.54 17.61 -0.29
CA LEU A 351 5.21 17.23 1.09
C LEU A 351 4.25 16.04 1.13
N PHE A 352 3.48 15.79 0.06
CA PHE A 352 2.64 14.59 -0.08
C PHE A 352 3.42 13.30 0.16
N PHE A 353 4.68 13.25 -0.26
CA PHE A 353 5.56 12.10 -0.12
C PHE A 353 6.20 11.99 1.27
N ALA A 354 5.89 12.87 2.23
CA ALA A 354 6.30 12.67 3.61
C ALA A 354 5.52 11.48 4.21
N PRO A 355 6.15 10.51 4.89
CA PRO A 355 5.48 9.28 5.36
C PRO A 355 4.18 9.52 6.14
N GLN A 356 4.18 10.53 7.02
CA GLN A 356 3.02 10.87 7.86
C GLN A 356 1.90 11.55 7.06
N VAL A 357 2.25 12.31 6.02
CA VAL A 357 1.27 12.91 5.11
C VAL A 357 0.67 11.85 4.21
N THR A 358 1.49 10.96 3.65
CA THR A 358 1.03 9.82 2.85
C THR A 358 0.08 8.93 3.65
N ALA A 359 0.42 8.58 4.89
CA ALA A 359 -0.45 7.80 5.77
C ALA A 359 -1.81 8.49 6.01
N ALA A 360 -1.79 9.79 6.32
CA ALA A 360 -3.01 10.57 6.53
C ALA A 360 -3.85 10.70 5.25
N ALA A 361 -3.20 10.84 4.08
CA ALA A 361 -3.88 10.90 2.79
C ALA A 361 -4.57 9.57 2.46
N ILE A 362 -3.92 8.42 2.69
CA ILE A 362 -4.53 7.10 2.48
C ILE A 362 -5.78 6.93 3.35
N GLU A 363 -5.69 7.26 4.65
CA GLU A 363 -6.83 7.20 5.56
C GLU A 363 -7.96 8.12 5.08
N CYS A 364 -7.63 9.36 4.74
CA CYS A 364 -8.58 10.35 4.23
C CYS A 364 -9.30 9.85 2.97
N ASN A 365 -8.57 9.33 2.00
CA ASN A 365 -9.11 8.79 0.75
C ASN A 365 -10.12 7.67 0.99
N VAL A 366 -9.79 6.74 1.89
CA VAL A 366 -10.67 5.61 2.23
C VAL A 366 -11.94 6.12 2.90
N ARG A 367 -11.82 6.98 3.91
CA ARG A 367 -12.95 7.53 4.67
C ARG A 367 -13.90 8.35 3.79
N ILE A 368 -13.35 9.24 2.96
CA ILE A 368 -14.14 10.05 2.02
C ILE A 368 -14.81 9.18 0.97
N GLY A 369 -14.11 8.17 0.43
CA GLY A 369 -14.70 7.22 -0.51
C GLY A 369 -15.86 6.44 0.10
N ASN A 370 -15.75 6.02 1.37
CA ASN A 370 -16.84 5.34 2.07
C ASN A 370 -18.02 6.27 2.33
N ALA A 371 -17.78 7.49 2.83
CA ALA A 371 -18.81 8.50 3.03
C ALA A 371 -19.54 8.82 1.71
N TYR A 372 -18.82 8.90 0.59
CA TYR A 372 -19.43 9.05 -0.74
C TYR A 372 -20.42 7.93 -1.04
N VAL A 373 -20.01 6.67 -0.90
CA VAL A 373 -20.86 5.50 -1.19
C VAL A 373 -22.09 5.47 -0.27
N GLU A 374 -21.91 5.75 1.03
CA GLU A 374 -23.00 5.80 2.00
C GLU A 374 -24.02 6.90 1.69
N LEU A 375 -23.57 8.10 1.32
CA LEU A 375 -24.45 9.21 0.96
C LEU A 375 -25.22 8.94 -0.34
N ILE A 376 -24.58 8.31 -1.33
CA ILE A 376 -25.25 7.89 -2.57
C ILE A 376 -26.32 6.83 -2.27
N ASP A 377 -26.02 5.82 -1.45
CA ASP A 377 -27.02 4.81 -1.09
C ASP A 377 -28.19 5.42 -0.29
N LYS A 378 -27.90 6.38 0.60
CA LYS A 378 -28.94 7.12 1.35
C LYS A 378 -29.85 7.91 0.42
N GLU A 379 -29.30 8.65 -0.54
CA GLU A 379 -30.07 9.36 -1.56
C GLU A 379 -30.90 8.38 -2.41
N ARG A 380 -30.37 7.18 -2.68
CA ARG A 380 -31.00 6.19 -3.56
C ARG A 380 -32.25 5.66 -2.92
N ARG A 381 -32.19 5.35 -1.62
CA ARG A 381 -33.36 4.93 -0.83
C ARG A 381 -34.42 6.02 -0.74
N GLY A 382 -34.03 7.30 -0.78
CA GLY A 382 -34.96 8.43 -0.70
C GLY A 382 -35.65 8.80 -2.02
N SER A 383 -34.91 8.77 -3.14
CA SER A 383 -35.38 9.33 -4.43
C SER A 383 -35.37 8.35 -5.60
N GLY A 384 -34.89 7.12 -5.40
CA GLY A 384 -34.67 6.13 -6.45
C GLY A 384 -33.40 6.39 -7.27
N ALA A 385 -32.96 5.38 -8.03
CA ALA A 385 -31.74 5.44 -8.82
C ALA A 385 -31.84 6.44 -10.01
N GLU A 386 -32.98 6.47 -10.71
CA GLU A 386 -33.22 7.42 -11.81
C GLU A 386 -33.16 8.88 -11.32
N GLY A 387 -33.75 9.16 -10.15
CA GLY A 387 -33.72 10.49 -9.54
C GLY A 387 -32.34 10.94 -9.07
N ILE A 388 -31.42 10.02 -8.79
CA ILE A 388 -30.01 10.35 -8.54
C ILE A 388 -29.29 10.65 -9.84
N HIS A 389 -29.46 9.79 -10.84
CA HIS A 389 -28.79 9.96 -12.13
C HIS A 389 -29.17 11.33 -12.74
N ASP A 390 -30.45 11.69 -12.76
CA ASP A 390 -30.89 12.98 -13.31
C ASP A 390 -30.35 14.19 -12.53
N ARG A 391 -30.17 14.06 -11.21
CA ARG A 391 -29.65 15.15 -10.36
C ARG A 391 -28.13 15.29 -10.45
N PHE A 392 -27.40 14.19 -10.62
CA PHE A 392 -25.94 14.15 -10.49
C PHE A 392 -25.19 13.68 -11.74
N ALA A 393 -25.87 13.50 -12.89
CA ALA A 393 -25.21 13.14 -14.15
C ALA A 393 -24.16 14.17 -14.62
N GLY A 394 -24.24 15.41 -14.16
CA GLY A 394 -23.25 16.45 -14.43
C GLY A 394 -22.04 16.44 -13.49
N LEU A 395 -21.97 15.51 -12.53
CA LEU A 395 -20.85 15.42 -11.61
C LEU A 395 -19.60 14.97 -12.35
N ASP A 396 -18.48 15.63 -12.08
CA ASP A 396 -17.19 15.17 -12.55
C ASP A 396 -16.72 13.95 -11.73
N HIS A 397 -17.08 12.76 -12.23
CA HIS A 397 -16.68 11.49 -11.64
C HIS A 397 -15.15 11.31 -11.63
N GLU A 398 -14.41 11.99 -12.52
CA GLU A 398 -12.96 11.91 -12.57
C GLU A 398 -12.34 12.61 -11.36
N ILE A 399 -12.87 13.77 -10.94
CA ILE A 399 -12.41 14.46 -9.73
C ILE A 399 -12.68 13.62 -8.48
N VAL A 400 -13.90 13.09 -8.32
CA VAL A 400 -14.25 12.23 -7.16
C VAL A 400 -13.33 11.01 -7.12
N SER A 401 -13.15 10.40 -8.29
CA SER A 401 -12.26 9.28 -8.48
C SER A 401 -10.84 9.65 -8.08
N GLU A 402 -10.28 10.74 -8.58
CA GLU A 402 -8.92 11.20 -8.26
C GLU A 402 -8.74 11.37 -6.75
N VAL A 403 -9.63 12.10 -6.10
CA VAL A 403 -9.44 12.46 -4.69
C VAL A 403 -9.68 11.32 -3.73
N THR A 404 -10.49 10.31 -4.10
CA THR A 404 -10.72 9.11 -3.28
C THR A 404 -9.76 7.97 -3.61
N GLY A 405 -9.01 8.03 -4.70
CA GLY A 405 -8.14 6.94 -5.14
C GLY A 405 -8.90 5.64 -5.45
N LYS A 406 -10.15 5.72 -5.91
CA LYS A 406 -10.98 4.57 -6.34
C LYS A 406 -11.87 4.98 -7.51
N SER A 407 -12.07 4.12 -8.51
CA SER A 407 -13.09 4.37 -9.55
C SER A 407 -14.45 4.39 -8.88
N LEU A 408 -15.04 5.58 -8.84
CA LEU A 408 -16.38 5.80 -8.32
C LEU A 408 -17.25 6.30 -9.47
N ASP A 409 -17.69 5.37 -10.31
CA ASP A 409 -18.73 5.63 -11.29
C ASP A 409 -20.09 5.51 -10.61
N LEU A 410 -20.85 6.61 -10.63
CA LEU A 410 -22.18 6.67 -10.05
C LEU A 410 -23.12 5.60 -10.60
N VAL A 411 -23.03 5.29 -11.89
CA VAL A 411 -23.88 4.29 -12.55
C VAL A 411 -23.53 2.89 -12.05
N GLU A 412 -22.25 2.57 -11.91
CA GLU A 412 -21.80 1.28 -11.40
C GLU A 412 -22.18 1.08 -9.93
N ILE A 413 -22.03 2.13 -9.11
CA ILE A 413 -22.44 2.11 -7.70
C ILE A 413 -23.94 1.86 -7.58
N LEU A 414 -24.76 2.60 -8.34
CA LEU A 414 -26.22 2.42 -8.31
C LEU A 414 -26.63 1.00 -8.73
N ARG A 415 -26.02 0.46 -9.80
CA ARG A 415 -26.28 -0.92 -10.25
C ARG A 415 -25.87 -1.96 -9.20
N GLY A 416 -24.72 -1.76 -8.54
CA GLY A 416 -24.26 -2.63 -7.45
C GLY A 416 -25.20 -2.60 -6.25
N LEU A 417 -25.71 -1.42 -5.88
CA LEU A 417 -26.65 -1.25 -4.77
C LEU A 417 -28.05 -1.81 -5.08
N GLU A 418 -28.50 -1.75 -6.34
CA GLU A 418 -29.76 -2.37 -6.78
C GLU A 418 -29.73 -3.90 -6.70
N ALA A 419 -28.57 -4.52 -6.90
CA ALA A 419 -28.41 -5.97 -6.78
C ALA A 419 -28.46 -6.46 -5.32
N ARG A 420 -28.43 -5.55 -4.34
CA ARG A 420 -28.42 -5.89 -2.91
C ARG A 420 -29.85 -6.07 -2.39
N PRO A 421 -30.19 -7.17 -1.70
CA PRO A 421 -31.46 -7.29 -1.02
C PRO A 421 -31.59 -6.18 0.02
N GLU A 422 -32.72 -5.46 0.03
CA GLU A 422 -32.93 -4.41 1.01
C GLU A 422 -32.77 -4.99 2.42
N PRO A 423 -31.97 -4.35 3.30
CA PRO A 423 -31.89 -4.77 4.68
C PRO A 423 -33.30 -4.66 5.27
N ALA A 424 -33.81 -5.77 5.80
CA ALA A 424 -35.13 -5.82 6.44
C ALA A 424 -35.26 -4.63 7.39
N GLU A 425 -36.31 -3.81 7.20
CA GLU A 425 -36.57 -2.66 8.05
C GLU A 425 -36.46 -3.10 9.52
N PRO A 426 -35.66 -2.40 10.35
CA PRO A 426 -35.63 -2.71 11.77
C PRO A 426 -37.08 -2.62 12.27
N PRO A 427 -37.58 -3.63 13.01
CA PRO A 427 -38.97 -3.66 13.42
C PRO A 427 -39.29 -2.34 14.12
N GLU A 428 -40.35 -1.66 13.64
CA GLU A 428 -40.79 -0.40 14.21
C GLU A 428 -40.81 -0.55 15.74
N PRO A 429 -40.26 0.42 16.49
CA PRO A 429 -40.31 0.36 17.94
C PRO A 429 -41.77 0.24 18.34
N ILE A 430 -42.14 -0.93 18.85
CA ILE A 430 -43.48 -1.23 19.33
C ILE A 430 -43.79 -0.15 20.36
N LEU A 431 -44.64 0.80 19.96
CA LEU A 431 -45.13 1.83 20.84
C LEU A 431 -45.95 1.09 21.90
N TYR A 432 -45.35 0.85 23.07
CA TYR A 432 -46.08 0.28 24.20
C TYR A 432 -47.18 1.28 24.56
N ASP A 433 -48.40 0.99 24.11
CA ASP A 433 -49.62 1.65 24.51
C ASP A 433 -49.82 1.40 26.00
N GLN A 434 -49.34 2.34 26.82
CA GLN A 434 -49.68 2.41 28.24
C GLN A 434 -51.06 3.03 28.37
N SER A 435 -52.10 2.25 28.09
CA SER A 435 -53.48 2.62 28.43
C SER A 435 -54.28 1.43 28.95
N SER A 436 -54.14 1.17 30.25
CA SER A 436 -55.26 0.78 31.13
C SER A 436 -54.78 0.59 32.56
N ASP A 437 -55.12 1.51 33.45
CA ASP A 437 -55.95 1.10 34.58
C ASP A 437 -56.70 2.28 35.20
N GLN A 438 -58.02 2.08 35.24
CA GLN A 438 -58.99 2.88 35.96
C GLN A 438 -58.79 2.71 37.47
N SER A 439 -58.97 3.78 38.24
CA SER A 439 -60.10 3.86 39.17
C SER A 439 -60.01 5.11 40.06
N GLY A 440 -61.11 5.86 40.13
CA GLY A 440 -61.55 6.38 41.42
C GLY A 440 -61.60 7.89 41.62
N SER A 441 -62.79 8.43 41.34
CA SER A 441 -63.50 9.37 42.21
C SER A 441 -63.13 10.86 42.17
N GLY A 442 -64.16 11.68 41.90
CA GLY A 442 -64.36 12.90 42.67
C GLY A 442 -64.57 14.20 41.88
N HIS A 443 -65.82 14.41 41.45
CA HIS A 443 -66.59 15.63 41.74
C HIS A 443 -66.21 17.03 41.16
N VAL A 444 -67.26 17.67 40.61
CA VAL A 444 -67.54 19.13 40.54
C VAL A 444 -66.80 19.89 39.42
N ALA A 445 -67.40 20.15 38.26
CA ALA A 445 -68.48 21.10 37.92
C ALA A 445 -68.02 22.56 37.69
N VAL A 446 -68.66 23.14 36.67
CA VAL A 446 -68.92 24.58 36.43
C VAL A 446 -67.89 25.40 35.62
N ALA A 447 -68.20 25.48 34.32
CA ALA A 447 -68.54 26.67 33.55
C ALA A 447 -67.52 27.79 33.21
N ASP A 448 -67.55 28.09 31.91
CA ASP A 448 -67.66 29.40 31.26
C ASP A 448 -66.50 30.42 31.29
N LYS A 449 -66.05 30.71 30.06
CA LYS A 449 -65.82 32.02 29.44
C LYS A 449 -64.81 32.98 30.12
N ALA A 450 -63.81 33.39 29.32
CA ALA A 450 -63.82 34.67 28.62
C ALA A 450 -62.39 35.12 28.25
N LYS A 451 -62.17 35.47 26.97
CA LYS A 451 -61.20 36.54 26.57
C LYS A 451 -61.73 37.89 27.12
N PRO A 452 -61.06 39.07 27.03
CA PRO A 452 -59.82 39.43 26.33
C PRO A 452 -58.97 40.52 27.07
N LYS A 453 -57.99 41.09 26.34
CA LYS A 453 -57.50 42.50 26.34
C LYS A 453 -56.07 42.74 26.82
N LEU A 454 -55.23 43.08 25.84
CA LEU A 454 -54.05 43.95 25.95
C LEU A 454 -54.47 45.37 26.41
N PRO A 455 -53.58 46.16 27.05
CA PRO A 455 -52.90 47.22 26.28
C PRO A 455 -51.48 47.65 26.75
N MET A 456 -50.77 48.33 25.83
CA MET A 456 -49.75 49.41 25.96
C MET A 456 -48.43 49.16 26.72
N ARG A 457 -47.24 49.32 26.10
CA ARG A 457 -46.42 50.56 25.86
C ARG A 457 -46.00 51.21 27.21
N VAL A 458 -44.74 51.48 27.58
CA VAL A 458 -43.60 52.20 26.94
C VAL A 458 -42.25 51.86 27.69
N PRO A 459 -41.07 52.54 27.55
CA PRO A 459 -39.75 51.88 27.42
C PRO A 459 -38.72 52.24 28.54
N GLY A 460 -37.48 51.78 28.38
CA GLY A 460 -36.32 52.12 29.23
C GLY A 460 -35.95 50.95 30.14
N THR A 461 -34.70 50.56 30.35
CA THR A 461 -33.41 51.24 30.26
C THR A 461 -32.31 50.20 30.08
N VAL A 462 -31.26 50.58 29.35
CA VAL A 462 -30.04 49.79 29.16
C VAL A 462 -29.33 49.64 30.51
N GLY A 463 -29.33 48.43 31.06
CA GLY A 463 -28.54 48.04 32.21
C GLY A 463 -27.64 46.87 31.83
N ARG A 464 -26.32 47.08 31.89
CA ARG A 464 -25.27 46.05 31.72
C ARG A 464 -25.51 44.88 32.67
N GLY A 465 -26.20 43.84 32.19
CA GLY A 465 -26.24 42.52 32.81
C GLY A 465 -24.99 41.74 32.41
N ARG A 466 -23.91 41.93 33.16
CA ARG A 466 -22.78 40.99 33.15
C ARG A 466 -23.33 39.61 33.53
N PHE A 467 -22.99 38.62 32.71
CA PHE A 467 -23.27 37.20 32.86
C PHE A 467 -23.46 36.78 34.33
N ALA A 468 -24.71 36.67 34.76
CA ALA A 468 -25.08 35.98 35.98
C ALA A 468 -24.97 34.47 35.71
N VAL A 469 -23.73 33.99 35.53
CA VAL A 469 -23.47 32.56 35.48
C VAL A 469 -23.76 32.03 36.87
N ASN A 470 -24.61 31.01 36.94
CA ASN A 470 -24.93 30.35 38.19
C ASN A 470 -23.62 29.90 38.86
N PHE A 471 -23.35 30.42 40.06
CA PHE A 471 -22.11 30.18 40.80
C PHE A 471 -21.83 28.68 40.95
N TRP A 472 -22.88 27.87 41.12
CA TRP A 472 -22.75 26.42 41.20
C TRP A 472 -22.28 25.77 39.91
N LEU A 473 -22.73 26.27 38.75
CA LEU A 473 -22.28 25.78 37.45
C LEU A 473 -20.80 26.09 37.24
N LEU A 474 -20.35 27.28 37.63
CA LEU A 474 -18.95 27.67 37.50
C LEU A 474 -18.04 26.81 38.40
N VAL A 475 -18.48 26.52 39.63
CA VAL A 475 -17.74 25.63 40.55
C VAL A 475 -17.64 24.21 40.00
N VAL A 476 -18.75 23.66 39.45
CA VAL A 476 -18.75 22.33 38.85
C VAL A 476 -17.84 22.28 37.61
N SER A 477 -17.87 23.30 36.75
CA SER A 477 -17.00 23.38 35.58
C SER A 477 -15.51 23.43 35.96
N VAL A 478 -15.15 24.23 36.98
CA VAL A 478 -13.76 24.29 37.46
C VAL A 478 -13.33 22.96 38.08
N ALA A 479 -14.21 22.29 38.83
CA ALA A 479 -13.92 20.97 39.40
C ALA A 479 -13.69 19.90 38.32
N LEU A 480 -14.52 19.89 37.27
CA LEU A 480 -14.36 18.98 36.13
C LEU A 480 -13.04 19.20 35.38
N ILE A 481 -12.69 20.46 35.09
CA ILE A 481 -11.42 20.79 34.43
C ILE A 481 -10.25 20.34 35.30
N THR A 482 -10.31 20.57 36.60
CA THR A 482 -9.25 20.16 37.54
C THR A 482 -9.12 18.63 37.62
N ALA A 483 -10.25 17.90 37.62
CA ALA A 483 -10.25 16.44 37.57
C ALA A 483 -9.68 15.91 36.25
N SER A 484 -10.02 16.51 35.11
CA SER A 484 -9.47 16.13 33.80
C SER A 484 -7.96 16.35 33.73
N VAL A 485 -7.47 17.49 34.23
CA VAL A 485 -6.02 17.75 34.32
C VAL A 485 -5.34 16.78 35.29
N GLY A 486 -5.98 16.45 36.40
CA GLY A 486 -5.48 15.44 37.35
C GLY A 486 -5.37 14.05 36.74
N ILE A 487 -6.37 13.61 35.97
CA ILE A 487 -6.36 12.33 35.25
C ILE A 487 -5.27 12.33 34.16
N TRP A 488 -5.10 13.43 33.45
CA TRP A 488 -4.05 13.57 32.43
C TRP A 488 -2.65 13.49 33.05
N PHE A 489 -2.41 14.20 34.16
CA PHE A 489 -1.16 14.10 34.91
C PHE A 489 -0.95 12.70 35.49
N TRP A 490 -1.99 12.07 36.01
CA TRP A 490 -1.91 10.72 36.57
C TRP A 490 -1.57 9.68 35.49
N GLY A 491 -2.21 9.77 34.31
CA GLY A 491 -1.94 8.93 33.15
C GLY A 491 -0.52 9.08 32.61
N ASN A 492 0.01 10.30 32.55
CA ASN A 492 1.36 10.52 32.02
C ASN A 492 2.46 10.23 33.03
N PHE A 493 2.27 10.49 34.33
CA PHE A 493 3.37 10.39 35.30
C PHE A 493 3.40 9.12 36.15
N TYR A 494 2.27 8.43 36.34
CA TYR A 494 2.23 7.26 37.22
C TYR A 494 1.86 5.97 36.50
N VAL A 495 1.20 6.03 35.33
CA VAL A 495 0.91 4.83 34.53
C VAL A 495 2.12 4.42 33.68
N GLU A 496 3.08 5.32 33.44
CA GLU A 496 4.34 4.94 32.75
C GLU A 496 5.32 4.15 33.63
N ASP A 497 5.26 4.26 34.97
CA ASP A 497 6.16 3.53 35.88
C ASP A 497 5.61 2.16 36.34
N GLU A 498 4.35 1.85 36.03
CA GLU A 498 3.78 0.49 36.13
C GLU A 498 3.51 -0.09 34.73
N GLN A 499 4.50 0.00 33.83
CA GLN A 499 4.68 -1.03 32.81
C GLN A 499 4.91 -2.37 33.51
N THR A 500 3.82 -3.07 33.81
CA THR A 500 3.79 -4.52 33.92
C THR A 500 4.23 -5.08 32.57
N SER A 501 5.55 -5.19 32.39
CA SER A 501 6.26 -6.18 31.58
C SER A 501 5.41 -6.79 30.44
N VAL A 502 5.05 -5.97 29.44
CA VAL A 502 4.82 -6.52 28.10
C VAL A 502 6.20 -6.92 27.64
N SER A 503 6.59 -8.16 27.96
CA SER A 503 7.94 -8.63 27.71
C SER A 503 8.17 -8.49 26.21
N ALA A 504 9.07 -7.58 25.82
CA ALA A 504 9.60 -7.54 24.47
C ALA A 504 10.03 -8.97 24.13
N ALA A 505 9.37 -9.57 23.14
CA ALA A 505 9.53 -10.99 22.91
C ALA A 505 11.01 -11.30 22.60
N ARG A 506 11.62 -12.15 23.43
CA ARG A 506 13.04 -12.49 23.35
C ARG A 506 13.22 -13.67 22.42
N THR A 507 14.09 -13.55 21.43
CA THR A 507 14.47 -14.67 20.56
C THR A 507 15.36 -15.62 21.34
N PHE A 508 15.00 -16.90 21.37
CA PHE A 508 15.81 -17.97 21.95
C PHE A 508 16.66 -18.58 20.84
N ASP A 509 17.99 -18.52 21.00
CA ASP A 509 18.94 -19.06 20.04
C ASP A 509 18.89 -20.60 20.08
N ALA A 510 18.07 -21.18 19.21
CA ALA A 510 17.84 -22.62 19.14
C ALA A 510 19.12 -23.39 18.76
N GLU A 511 20.05 -22.77 18.02
CA GLU A 511 21.26 -23.43 17.53
C GLU A 511 22.29 -23.68 18.63
N ARG A 512 22.33 -22.82 19.66
CA ARG A 512 23.20 -22.98 20.84
C ARG A 512 22.57 -23.80 21.95
N SER A 513 21.32 -24.22 21.78
CA SER A 513 20.55 -24.93 22.79
C SER A 513 20.73 -26.45 22.67
N PRO A 514 20.53 -27.22 23.75
CA PRO A 514 20.51 -28.69 23.68
C PRO A 514 19.37 -29.25 22.81
N PHE A 515 18.46 -28.39 22.34
CA PHE A 515 17.30 -28.75 21.53
C PHE A 515 17.53 -28.50 20.02
N ALA A 516 18.74 -28.09 19.61
CA ALA A 516 19.07 -27.74 18.23
C ALA A 516 18.76 -28.86 17.22
N GLU A 517 18.78 -30.13 17.65
CA GLU A 517 18.48 -31.28 16.80
C GLU A 517 17.02 -31.30 16.34
N HIS A 518 16.09 -30.76 17.15
CA HIS A 518 14.65 -30.92 16.95
C HIS A 518 13.89 -29.59 16.87
N LEU A 519 14.52 -28.50 17.31
CA LEU A 519 13.97 -27.16 17.28
C LEU A 519 14.65 -26.32 16.19
N LYS A 520 13.85 -25.68 15.33
CA LYS A 520 14.34 -24.78 14.27
C LYS A 520 14.50 -23.36 14.80
N ILE A 521 13.51 -22.86 15.53
CA ILE A 521 13.54 -21.52 16.13
C ILE A 521 12.72 -21.50 17.42
N GLY A 522 13.11 -20.67 18.39
CA GLY A 522 12.39 -20.46 19.63
C GLY A 522 12.18 -18.97 19.92
N ARG A 523 11.03 -18.62 20.49
CA ARG A 523 10.69 -17.25 20.91
C ARG A 523 9.98 -17.29 22.26
N ILE A 524 10.38 -16.41 23.16
CA ILE A 524 9.75 -16.26 24.48
C ILE A 524 8.86 -15.01 24.43
N SER A 525 7.58 -15.17 24.73
CA SER A 525 6.61 -14.09 24.81
C SER A 525 5.81 -14.22 26.10
N GLY A 526 6.01 -13.28 27.02
CA GLY A 526 5.54 -13.37 28.39
C GLY A 526 6.12 -14.59 29.10
N ASP A 527 5.24 -15.37 29.71
CA ASP A 527 5.58 -16.61 30.41
C ASP A 527 5.52 -17.85 29.48
N THR A 528 5.43 -17.66 28.16
CA THR A 528 5.26 -18.75 27.19
C THR A 528 6.40 -18.81 26.20
N PHE A 529 7.01 -19.99 26.07
CA PHE A 529 7.95 -20.32 25.01
C PHE A 529 7.21 -20.89 23.80
N TYR A 530 7.45 -20.31 22.63
CA TYR A 530 6.95 -20.75 21.34
C TYR A 530 8.10 -21.31 20.51
N GLY A 531 8.00 -22.58 20.13
CA GLY A 531 9.03 -23.27 19.38
C GLY A 531 8.53 -23.83 18.05
N VAL A 532 9.26 -23.61 16.95
CA VAL A 532 8.97 -24.28 15.67
C VAL A 532 9.88 -25.49 15.54
N LEU A 533 9.27 -26.66 15.33
CA LEU A 533 9.94 -27.95 15.26
C LEU A 533 10.48 -28.25 13.86
N LYS A 534 11.54 -29.06 13.80
CA LYS A 534 12.06 -29.64 12.55
C LYS A 534 11.21 -30.87 12.15
N PRO A 535 11.21 -31.27 10.86
CA PRO A 535 10.48 -32.46 10.38
C PRO A 535 10.83 -33.76 11.11
N SER A 536 12.01 -33.81 11.78
CA SER A 536 12.39 -34.94 12.63
C SER A 536 11.35 -35.27 13.70
N TRP A 537 10.57 -34.29 14.17
CA TRP A 537 9.51 -34.49 15.17
C TRP A 537 8.45 -35.52 14.74
N GLU A 538 8.06 -35.50 13.46
CA GLU A 538 7.02 -36.39 12.92
C GLU A 538 7.45 -37.85 12.92
N THR A 539 8.75 -38.10 12.81
CA THR A 539 9.32 -39.46 12.83
C THR A 539 9.62 -39.97 14.25
N MET A 540 9.50 -39.13 15.29
CA MET A 540 9.79 -39.54 16.67
C MET A 540 8.66 -40.35 17.28
N PRO A 541 8.99 -41.40 18.08
CA PRO A 541 8.00 -42.08 18.90
C PRO A 541 7.44 -41.15 19.97
N LYS A 542 6.19 -41.38 20.36
CA LYS A 542 5.45 -40.54 21.32
C LYS A 542 6.21 -40.30 22.63
N GLU A 543 6.89 -41.32 23.14
CA GLU A 543 7.70 -41.26 24.37
C GLU A 543 8.81 -40.20 24.28
N LYS A 544 9.53 -40.14 23.15
CA LYS A 544 10.58 -39.13 22.91
C LYS A 544 10.00 -37.73 22.73
N ARG A 545 8.81 -37.61 22.15
CA ARG A 545 8.10 -36.32 22.03
C ARG A 545 7.71 -35.78 23.41
N GLU A 546 7.24 -36.64 24.31
CA GLU A 546 6.95 -36.28 25.70
C GLU A 546 8.22 -35.87 26.46
N GLU A 547 9.32 -36.59 26.27
CA GLU A 547 10.61 -36.29 26.88
C GLU A 547 11.15 -34.93 26.43
N LEU A 548 11.12 -34.65 25.12
CA LEU A 548 11.54 -33.35 24.58
C LEU A 548 10.70 -32.21 25.16
N LEU A 549 9.36 -32.36 25.18
CA LEU A 549 8.46 -31.34 25.68
C LEU A 549 8.67 -31.06 27.18
N ARG A 550 8.89 -32.11 28.00
CA ARG A 550 9.24 -31.95 29.43
C ARG A 550 10.60 -31.28 29.60
N SER A 551 11.58 -31.62 28.76
CA SER A 551 12.92 -31.03 28.81
C SER A 551 12.89 -29.53 28.50
N VAL A 552 12.12 -29.11 27.49
CA VAL A 552 11.93 -27.69 27.14
C VAL A 552 11.16 -26.94 28.23
N LEU A 553 10.18 -27.57 28.88
CA LEU A 553 9.45 -26.98 30.01
C LEU A 553 10.35 -26.79 31.23
N ASN A 554 11.19 -27.79 31.55
CA ASN A 554 12.12 -27.73 32.68
C ASN A 554 13.19 -26.65 32.47
N ALA A 555 13.71 -26.50 31.25
CA ALA A 555 14.63 -25.43 30.88
C ALA A 555 14.00 -24.03 31.06
N GLY A 556 12.67 -23.92 31.07
CA GLY A 556 11.95 -22.66 31.31
C GLY A 556 12.15 -22.07 32.69
N SER A 557 12.50 -22.89 33.69
CA SER A 557 12.86 -22.38 35.01
C SER A 557 14.11 -21.49 35.00
N GLU A 558 15.07 -21.80 34.12
CA GLU A 558 16.29 -20.99 33.92
C GLU A 558 16.08 -19.90 32.87
N GLY A 559 15.26 -20.17 31.85
CA GLY A 559 15.04 -19.29 30.72
C GLY A 559 13.91 -18.25 30.89
N GLY A 560 13.15 -18.32 31.98
CA GLY A 560 12.12 -17.33 32.32
C GLY A 560 10.75 -17.57 31.69
N TRP A 561 10.37 -18.82 31.38
CA TRP A 561 9.03 -19.17 30.91
C TRP A 561 8.41 -20.30 31.75
N LYS A 562 7.08 -20.28 31.87
CA LYS A 562 6.27 -21.25 32.65
C LYS A 562 5.45 -22.20 31.78
N SER A 563 5.31 -21.90 30.50
CA SER A 563 4.59 -22.74 29.55
C SER A 563 5.32 -22.82 28.20
N VAL A 564 5.03 -23.87 27.44
CA VAL A 564 5.68 -24.22 26.18
C VAL A 564 4.60 -24.58 25.16
N SER A 565 4.66 -23.97 23.99
CA SER A 565 3.84 -24.30 22.82
C SER A 565 4.77 -24.60 21.64
N LEU A 566 4.65 -25.81 21.09
CA LEU A 566 5.44 -26.25 19.95
C LEU A 566 4.56 -26.38 18.71
N MET A 567 5.05 -25.87 17.59
CA MET A 567 4.38 -25.82 16.31
C MET A 567 5.19 -26.59 15.25
N ASN A 568 4.52 -27.21 14.30
CA ASN A 568 5.17 -27.80 13.12
C ASN A 568 5.59 -26.71 12.11
N SER A 569 6.22 -27.12 11.00
CA SER A 569 6.63 -26.21 9.93
C SER A 569 5.47 -25.50 9.23
N GLN A 570 4.24 -25.99 9.38
CA GLN A 570 3.01 -25.39 8.84
C GLN A 570 2.34 -24.42 9.82
N GLY A 571 2.93 -24.19 11.00
CA GLY A 571 2.37 -23.30 12.04
C GLY A 571 1.24 -23.92 12.88
N LYS A 572 0.93 -25.21 12.70
CA LYS A 572 -0.07 -25.92 13.52
C LYS A 572 0.54 -26.30 14.86
N SER A 573 -0.17 -26.02 15.95
CA SER A 573 0.24 -26.42 17.31
C SER A 573 0.16 -27.93 17.46
N VAL A 574 1.32 -28.57 17.71
CA VAL A 574 1.45 -30.04 17.84
C VAL A 574 1.70 -30.48 19.28
N ALA A 575 2.18 -29.59 20.15
CA ALA A 575 2.35 -29.89 21.56
C ALA A 575 2.23 -28.65 22.45
N PHE A 576 1.69 -28.82 23.65
CA PHE A 576 1.57 -27.79 24.66
C PHE A 576 1.87 -28.36 26.05
N ALA A 577 2.67 -27.66 26.84
CA ALA A 577 2.93 -28.02 28.23
C ALA A 577 2.97 -26.80 29.15
N SER A 578 2.38 -26.94 30.33
CA SER A 578 2.42 -26.01 31.44
C SER A 578 2.41 -26.79 32.76
N ALA A 579 2.51 -26.10 33.90
CA ALA A 579 2.45 -26.76 35.21
C ALA A 579 1.17 -27.58 35.45
N SER A 580 0.05 -27.23 34.80
CA SER A 580 -1.25 -27.87 35.00
C SER A 580 -1.71 -28.72 33.82
N LYS A 581 -1.07 -28.61 32.66
CA LYS A 581 -1.60 -29.15 31.40
C LYS A 581 -0.48 -29.69 30.53
N PHE A 582 -0.66 -30.88 29.98
CA PHE A 582 0.31 -31.52 29.10
C PHE A 582 -0.45 -32.21 27.95
N GLU A 583 -0.32 -31.69 26.75
CA GLU A 583 -1.02 -32.17 25.55
C GLU A 583 -0.04 -32.35 24.40
N ILE A 584 -0.13 -33.50 23.73
CA ILE A 584 0.53 -33.76 22.45
C ILE A 584 -0.56 -34.16 21.48
N THR A 585 -0.78 -33.33 20.47
CA THR A 585 -1.72 -33.64 19.41
C THR A 585 -1.05 -34.65 18.48
N ALA A 586 -1.59 -35.86 18.43
CA ALA A 586 -1.23 -36.78 17.36
C ALA A 586 -1.84 -36.24 16.07
N ASP A 587 -1.02 -36.07 15.03
CA ASP A 587 -1.54 -35.88 13.67
C ASP A 587 -2.26 -37.14 13.17
#